data_AF-A0A1W9S6T0-F1
#
_entry.id   AF-A0A1W9S6T0-F1
#
_cell.length_a   1.000
_cell.length_b   1.000
_cell.length_c   1.000
_cell.angle_alpha   90.00
_cell.angle_beta   90.00
_cell.angle_gamma   90.00
#
_symmetry.space_group_name_H-M   'P 1'
#
loop_
_entity.id
_entity.type
_entity.pdbx_description
1 polymer ?
#
loop_
_entity_poly.entity_id
_entity_poly.type
_entity_poly.pdbx_seq_one_letter_code
_entity_poly.pdbx_strand_id
1 'polypeptide(L)'
;MKRQIPLIITAIVGTVLVVSVFIPHDPFGRLGTMFSILAFFVASASYRAFRAKSREATILLIAAFIILLGRTPIGDYITFWLPGWLNFFHIPILANWIMAIPNLAGQRAIMIGISLGVVSMSLRLILGIERGYIGSEGK
;
A
#
# COMPACT_ATOMS: atom_id res chain seq x y z
N MET A 1 16.20 5.53 -22.55
CA MET A 1 15.81 6.52 -21.52
C MET A 1 14.52 6.17 -20.74
N LYS A 2 13.90 4.98 -20.88
CA LYS A 2 12.58 4.65 -20.28
C LYS A 2 12.60 4.04 -18.85
N ARG A 3 13.77 3.88 -18.23
CA ARG A 3 13.95 3.24 -16.89
C ARG A 3 14.48 4.18 -15.80
N GLN A 4 14.87 5.40 -16.16
CA GLN A 4 15.37 6.40 -15.19
C GLN A 4 14.23 7.15 -14.49
N ILE A 5 13.13 7.43 -15.21
CA ILE A 5 11.97 8.14 -14.66
C ILE A 5 11.34 7.39 -13.47
N PRO A 6 11.07 6.06 -13.53
CA PRO A 6 10.51 5.34 -12.40
C PRO A 6 11.46 5.29 -11.20
N LEU A 7 12.77 5.18 -11.44
CA LEU A 7 13.78 5.13 -10.38
C LEU A 7 13.90 6.46 -9.61
N ILE A 8 13.79 7.59 -10.33
CA ILE A 8 13.83 8.91 -9.71
C ILE A 8 12.60 9.11 -8.82
N ILE A 9 11.41 8.74 -9.30
CA ILE A 9 10.18 8.88 -8.50
C ILE A 9 10.25 7.98 -7.26
N THR A 10 10.74 6.73 -7.38
CA THR A 10 10.91 5.85 -6.22
C THR A 10 11.91 6.37 -5.20
N ALA A 11 12.99 7.02 -5.65
CA ALA A 11 13.98 7.63 -4.77
C ALA A 11 13.39 8.83 -4.01
N ILE A 12 12.60 9.66 -4.71
CA ILE A 12 11.88 10.79 -4.11
C ILE A 12 10.83 10.28 -3.09
N VAL A 13 10.02 9.29 -3.45
CA VAL A 13 9.00 8.68 -2.57
C VAL A 13 9.64 8.08 -1.31
N GLY A 14 10.74 7.33 -1.47
CA GLY A 14 11.47 6.75 -0.35
C GLY A 14 12.08 7.81 0.57
N THR A 15 12.58 8.90 -0.01
CA THR A 15 13.10 10.05 0.76
C THR A 15 11.97 10.75 1.51
N VAL A 16 10.82 10.97 0.87
CA VAL A 16 9.61 11.50 1.50
C VAL A 16 9.15 10.58 2.63
N LEU A 17 9.16 9.26 2.48
CA LEU A 17 8.81 8.33 3.56
C LEU A 17 9.71 8.49 4.78
N VAL A 18 11.02 8.55 4.57
CA VAL A 18 11.98 8.72 5.67
C VAL A 18 11.74 10.08 6.36
N VAL A 19 11.54 11.14 5.59
CA VAL A 19 11.27 12.48 6.12
C VAL A 19 9.91 12.56 6.83
N SER A 20 8.87 11.94 6.27
CA SER A 20 7.51 11.86 6.83
C SER A 20 7.43 11.08 8.13
N VAL A 21 8.19 9.98 8.25
CA VAL A 21 8.25 9.17 9.47
C VAL A 21 9.01 9.89 10.58
N PHE A 22 9.93 10.79 10.23
CA PHE A 22 10.81 11.48 11.18
C PHE A 22 10.43 12.94 11.48
N ILE A 23 9.50 13.55 10.73
CA ILE A 23 8.97 14.87 11.08
C ILE A 23 8.06 14.74 12.32
N PRO A 24 8.22 15.63 13.32
CA PRO A 24 7.69 15.40 14.66
C PRO A 24 6.16 15.38 14.68
N HIS A 25 5.60 14.27 15.14
CA HIS A 25 4.31 14.25 15.82
C HIS A 25 4.60 13.73 17.23
N ASP A 26 4.06 14.40 18.25
CA ASP A 26 4.28 14.04 19.64
C ASP A 26 3.86 12.57 19.87
N PRO A 27 4.66 11.71 20.54
CA PRO A 27 5.80 12.00 21.41
C PRO A 27 7.07 11.17 21.08
N PHE A 28 8.01 11.72 20.29
CA PHE A 28 9.32 11.09 20.03
C PHE A 28 10.25 11.01 21.26
N GLY A 29 9.91 11.69 22.36
CA GLY A 29 10.83 11.96 23.48
C GLY A 29 11.13 10.80 24.44
N ARG A 30 10.49 9.62 24.32
CA ARG A 30 10.62 8.55 25.34
C ARG A 30 11.18 7.21 24.87
N LEU A 31 11.28 6.97 23.55
CA LEU A 31 11.65 5.66 22.99
C LEU A 31 12.60 5.75 21.78
N GLY A 32 13.64 6.60 21.86
CA GLY A 32 14.56 6.85 20.73
C GLY A 32 15.20 5.60 20.12
N THR A 33 15.49 4.58 20.91
CA THR A 33 16.06 3.30 20.43
C THR A 33 15.08 2.51 19.56
N MET A 34 13.79 2.51 19.91
CA MET A 34 12.75 1.82 19.13
C MET A 34 12.49 2.54 17.80
N PHE A 35 12.52 3.87 17.79
CA PHE A 35 12.37 4.64 16.56
C PHE A 35 13.58 4.50 15.63
N SER A 36 14.80 4.47 16.17
CA SER A 36 16.02 4.28 15.37
C SER A 36 16.05 2.90 14.68
N ILE A 37 15.64 1.83 15.39
CA ILE A 37 15.61 0.50 14.77
C ILE A 37 14.45 0.37 13.76
N LEU A 38 13.28 0.96 14.06
CA LEU A 38 12.14 1.01 13.13
C LEU A 38 12.52 1.75 11.85
N ALA A 39 13.21 2.87 11.98
CA ALA A 39 13.72 3.66 10.88
C ALA A 39 14.69 2.90 9.99
N PHE A 40 15.63 2.17 10.58
CA PHE A 40 16.56 1.32 9.84
C PHE A 40 15.80 0.25 9.04
N PHE A 41 14.82 -0.42 9.65
CA PHE A 41 13.98 -1.41 8.96
C PHE A 41 13.10 -0.78 7.86
N VAL A 42 12.49 0.37 8.10
CA VAL A 42 11.66 1.08 7.12
C VAL A 42 12.50 1.56 5.95
N ALA A 43 13.70 2.12 6.20
CA ALA A 43 14.62 2.53 5.15
C ALA A 43 15.09 1.34 4.30
N SER A 44 15.43 0.21 4.94
CA SER A 44 15.84 -1.03 4.25
C SER A 44 14.70 -1.64 3.43
N ALA A 45 13.50 -1.72 4.01
CA ALA A 45 12.31 -2.24 3.34
C ALA A 45 11.91 -1.36 2.15
N SER A 46 11.93 -0.03 2.31
CA SER A 46 11.60 0.92 1.25
C SER A 46 12.58 0.83 0.09
N TYR A 47 13.88 0.78 0.36
CA TYR A 47 14.91 0.65 -0.68
C TYR A 47 14.75 -0.62 -1.52
N ARG A 48 14.33 -1.74 -0.89
CA ARG A 48 14.08 -3.00 -1.58
C ARG A 48 12.70 -3.07 -2.27
N ALA A 49 11.67 -2.47 -1.68
CA ALA A 49 10.29 -2.57 -2.13
C ALA A 49 9.96 -1.63 -3.30
N PHE A 50 10.57 -0.44 -3.37
CA PHE A 50 10.27 0.55 -4.42
C PHE A 50 11.04 0.29 -5.73
N ARG A 51 11.01 -0.93 -6.25
CA ARG A 51 11.60 -1.27 -7.56
C ARG A 51 10.52 -1.28 -8.64
N ALA A 52 10.16 -0.10 -9.17
CA ALA A 52 9.16 0.04 -10.23
C ALA A 52 9.67 -0.63 -11.54
N LYS A 53 9.19 -1.84 -11.83
CA LYS A 53 9.63 -2.67 -12.96
C LYS A 53 8.74 -2.55 -14.20
N SER A 54 7.52 -2.01 -14.08
CA SER A 54 6.54 -1.93 -15.17
C SER A 54 5.75 -0.60 -15.17
N ARG A 55 5.01 -0.35 -16.26
CA ARG A 55 4.17 0.87 -16.40
C ARG A 55 3.02 0.86 -15.40
N GLU A 56 2.43 -0.31 -15.16
CA GLU A 56 1.35 -0.52 -14.20
C GLU A 56 1.84 -0.26 -12.78
N ALA A 57 3.02 -0.76 -12.42
CA ALA A 57 3.65 -0.51 -11.13
C ALA A 57 3.96 0.99 -10.92
N THR A 58 4.23 1.74 -11.99
CA THR A 58 4.48 3.18 -11.92
C THR A 58 3.18 3.95 -11.63
N ILE A 59 2.06 3.54 -12.24
CA ILE A 59 0.74 4.12 -11.97
C ILE A 59 0.34 3.85 -10.50
N LEU A 60 0.56 2.63 -10.03
CA LEU A 60 0.32 2.28 -8.62
C LEU A 60 1.23 3.06 -7.67
N LEU A 61 2.49 3.29 -8.04
CA LEU A 61 3.43 4.08 -7.26
C LEU A 61 2.99 5.54 -7.14
N ILE A 62 2.51 6.15 -8.24
CA ILE A 62 1.97 7.51 -8.25
C ILE A 62 0.72 7.60 -7.36
N ALA A 63 -0.20 6.63 -7.47
CA ALA A 63 -1.38 6.57 -6.62
C ALA A 63 -1.01 6.44 -5.13
N ALA A 64 -0.07 5.56 -4.80
CA ALA A 64 0.43 5.37 -3.44
C ALA A 64 1.10 6.64 -2.89
N PHE A 65 1.84 7.39 -3.72
CA PHE A 65 2.46 8.65 -3.32
C PHE A 65 1.43 9.72 -2.95
N ILE A 66 0.36 9.86 -3.73
CA ILE A 66 -0.72 10.82 -3.45
C ILE A 66 -1.41 10.47 -2.12
N ILE A 67 -1.72 9.20 -1.91
CA ILE A 67 -2.32 8.71 -0.65
C ILE A 67 -1.41 8.98 0.54
N LEU A 68 -0.11 8.67 0.40
CA LEU A 68 0.87 8.84 1.46
C LEU A 68 0.99 10.31 1.86
N LEU A 69 1.06 11.23 0.89
CA LEU A 69 1.06 12.66 1.16
C LEU A 69 -0.21 13.10 1.90
N GLY A 70 -1.39 12.59 1.52
CA GLY A 70 -2.66 12.97 2.15
C GLY A 70 -2.90 12.39 3.54
N ARG A 71 -2.13 11.38 3.95
CA ARG A 71 -2.21 10.77 5.29
C ARG A 71 -1.06 11.17 6.21
N THR A 72 -0.04 11.85 5.68
CA THR A 72 1.08 12.37 6.49
C THR A 72 0.73 13.77 7.00
N PRO A 73 1.09 14.17 8.24
CA PRO A 73 0.90 15.54 8.74
C PRO A 73 1.46 16.63 7.81
N ILE A 74 2.50 16.32 7.02
CA ILE A 74 3.05 17.18 5.96
C ILE A 74 2.01 17.56 4.89
N GLY A 75 1.07 16.67 4.57
CA GLY A 75 0.00 16.94 3.60
C GLY A 75 -0.93 18.06 4.05
N ASP A 76 -1.23 18.11 5.35
CA ASP A 76 -2.02 19.18 5.95
C ASP A 76 -1.24 20.49 5.99
N TYR A 77 0.04 20.46 6.38
CA TYR A 77 0.88 21.66 6.43
C TYR A 77 1.13 22.30 5.06
N ILE A 78 1.28 21.49 4.00
CA ILE A 78 1.47 22.01 2.62
C ILE A 78 0.16 22.58 2.07
N THR A 79 -1.00 22.01 2.44
CA THR A 79 -2.29 22.39 1.86
C THR A 79 -3.03 23.45 2.67
N PHE A 80 -2.51 23.84 3.84
CA PHE A 80 -3.05 24.90 4.71
C PHE A 80 -3.24 26.25 3.98
N TRP A 81 -2.45 26.52 2.93
CA TRP A 81 -2.54 27.75 2.14
C TRP A 81 -3.59 27.70 1.02
N LEU A 82 -4.27 26.57 0.81
CA LEU A 82 -5.19 26.42 -0.33
C LEU A 82 -6.59 26.98 0.00
N PRO A 83 -7.12 27.95 -0.78
CA PRO A 83 -8.42 28.58 -0.51
C PRO A 83 -9.60 27.58 -0.59
N GLY A 84 -10.66 27.83 0.18
CA GLY A 84 -11.82 26.94 0.35
C GLY A 84 -12.55 26.52 -0.94
N TRP A 85 -12.37 27.22 -2.06
CA TRP A 85 -12.92 26.86 -3.37
C TRP A 85 -12.20 25.65 -4.02
N LEU A 86 -10.96 25.38 -3.63
CA LEU A 86 -10.14 24.24 -4.09
C LEU A 86 -10.09 23.13 -3.03
N ASN A 87 -11.12 23.04 -2.16
CA ASN A 87 -11.22 21.99 -1.13
C ASN A 87 -11.14 20.57 -1.72
N PHE A 88 -11.59 20.39 -2.97
CA PHE A 88 -11.49 19.13 -3.69
C PHE A 88 -10.04 18.67 -3.96
N PHE A 89 -9.10 19.60 -4.13
CA PHE A 89 -7.66 19.29 -4.30
C PHE A 89 -6.92 19.18 -2.97
N HIS A 90 -7.61 19.27 -1.83
CA HIS A 90 -6.98 18.98 -0.55
C HIS A 90 -6.50 17.53 -0.57
N ILE A 91 -5.18 17.38 -0.47
CA ILE A 91 -4.49 16.08 -0.52
C ILE A 91 -5.12 15.06 0.46
N PRO A 92 -5.58 15.44 1.68
CA PRO A 92 -6.30 14.52 2.57
C PRO A 92 -7.66 14.04 2.05
N ILE A 93 -8.45 14.91 1.41
CA ILE A 93 -9.74 14.53 0.83
C ILE A 93 -9.56 13.58 -0.35
N LEU A 94 -8.57 13.83 -1.20
CA LEU A 94 -8.25 12.94 -2.32
C LEU A 94 -7.78 11.57 -1.82
N ALA A 95 -6.91 11.53 -0.81
CA ALA A 95 -6.47 10.27 -0.20
C ALA A 95 -7.64 9.49 0.42
N ASN A 96 -8.57 10.18 1.10
CA ASN A 96 -9.77 9.57 1.66
C ASN A 96 -10.72 9.06 0.58
N TRP A 97 -10.92 9.78 -0.52
CA TRP A 97 -11.75 9.33 -1.62
C TRP A 97 -11.20 8.06 -2.30
N ILE A 98 -9.89 8.02 -2.55
CA ILE A 98 -9.21 6.83 -3.11
C ILE A 98 -9.36 5.63 -2.16
N MET A 99 -9.24 5.86 -0.85
CA MET A 99 -9.38 4.80 0.15
C MET A 99 -10.84 4.33 0.32
N ALA A 100 -11.81 5.24 0.22
CA ALA A 100 -13.21 4.97 0.49
C ALA A 100 -13.94 4.34 -0.70
N ILE A 101 -13.57 4.68 -1.93
CA ILE A 101 -14.28 4.24 -3.13
C ILE A 101 -13.56 3.06 -3.81
N PRO A 102 -12.45 3.25 -4.56
CA PRO A 102 -11.84 2.15 -5.31
C PRO A 102 -11.16 1.11 -4.40
N ASN A 103 -10.50 1.52 -3.33
CA ASN A 103 -9.83 0.57 -2.43
C ASN A 103 -10.86 -0.31 -1.68
N LEU A 104 -11.90 0.28 -1.10
CA LEU A 104 -12.95 -0.48 -0.41
C LEU A 104 -13.74 -1.38 -1.36
N ALA A 105 -14.03 -0.91 -2.58
CA ALA A 105 -14.68 -1.73 -3.61
C ALA A 105 -13.82 -2.93 -4.01
N GLY A 106 -12.52 -2.71 -4.25
CA GLY A 106 -11.56 -3.77 -4.59
C GLY A 106 -11.43 -4.81 -3.48
N GLN A 107 -11.28 -4.37 -2.22
CA GLN A 107 -11.19 -5.27 -1.08
C GLN A 107 -12.44 -6.14 -0.93
N ARG A 108 -13.64 -5.56 -1.08
CA ARG A 108 -14.90 -6.32 -1.03
C ARG A 108 -14.99 -7.33 -2.18
N ALA A 109 -14.65 -6.93 -3.40
CA ALA A 109 -14.64 -7.84 -4.55
C ALA A 109 -13.69 -9.02 -4.36
N ILE A 110 -12.47 -8.76 -3.84
CA ILE A 110 -11.48 -9.80 -3.53
C ILE A 110 -12.02 -10.74 -2.46
N MET A 111 -12.55 -10.22 -1.35
CA MET A 111 -13.08 -11.07 -0.28
C MET A 111 -14.23 -11.97 -0.75
N ILE A 112 -15.14 -11.44 -1.58
CA ILE A 112 -16.23 -12.22 -2.17
C ILE A 112 -15.70 -13.28 -3.14
N GLY A 113 -14.70 -12.92 -3.97
CA GLY A 113 -14.09 -13.86 -4.91
C GLY A 113 -13.36 -15.01 -4.19
N ILE A 114 -12.59 -14.70 -3.16
CA ILE A 114 -11.87 -15.69 -2.36
C ILE A 114 -12.86 -16.60 -1.63
N SER A 115 -13.90 -16.04 -1.00
CA SER A 115 -14.87 -16.85 -0.25
C SER A 115 -15.63 -17.82 -1.15
N LEU A 116 -16.09 -17.38 -2.33
CA LEU A 116 -16.72 -18.26 -3.32
C LEU A 116 -15.74 -19.33 -3.85
N GLY A 117 -14.48 -18.96 -4.07
CA GLY A 117 -13.43 -19.89 -4.48
C GLY A 117 -13.19 -20.99 -3.44
N VAL A 118 -13.17 -20.63 -2.16
CA VAL A 118 -13.02 -21.58 -1.04
C VAL A 118 -14.24 -22.49 -0.95
N VAL A 119 -15.46 -21.96 -1.03
CA VAL A 119 -16.69 -22.78 -1.01
C VAL A 119 -16.71 -23.79 -2.16
N SER A 120 -16.30 -23.37 -3.36
CA SER A 120 -16.17 -24.26 -4.53
C SER A 120 -15.15 -25.38 -4.29
N MET A 121 -13.97 -25.05 -3.76
CA MET A 121 -12.95 -26.04 -3.39
C MET A 121 -13.47 -27.03 -2.34
N SER A 122 -14.13 -26.53 -1.29
CA SER A 122 -14.72 -27.36 -0.24
C SER A 122 -15.79 -28.32 -0.79
N LEU A 123 -16.64 -27.86 -1.72
CA LEU A 123 -17.62 -28.71 -2.39
C LEU A 123 -16.96 -29.81 -3.23
N ARG A 124 -15.90 -29.51 -3.98
CA ARG A 124 -15.18 -30.52 -4.78
C ARG A 124 -14.53 -31.59 -3.90
N LEU A 125 -14.03 -31.20 -2.73
CA LEU A 125 -13.49 -32.12 -1.73
C LEU A 125 -14.58 -33.00 -1.13
N ILE A 126 -15.72 -32.43 -0.70
CA ILE A 126 -16.83 -33.19 -0.09
C ILE A 126 -17.46 -34.17 -1.08
N LEU A 127 -17.62 -33.76 -2.34
CA LEU A 127 -18.20 -34.60 -3.39
C LEU A 127 -17.22 -35.67 -3.91
N GLY A 128 -15.98 -35.70 -3.39
CA GLY A 128 -14.98 -36.70 -3.78
C GLY A 128 -14.56 -36.65 -5.24
N ILE A 129 -14.81 -35.51 -5.92
CA ILE A 129 -14.41 -35.27 -7.31
C ILE A 129 -12.90 -35.06 -7.37
N GLU A 130 -12.36 -34.32 -6.41
CA GLU A 130 -10.92 -34.27 -6.16
C GLU A 130 -10.54 -35.48 -5.29
N ARG A 131 -10.42 -36.65 -5.92
CA ARG A 131 -9.85 -37.84 -5.29
C ARG A 131 -8.38 -37.56 -4.99
N GLY A 132 -8.12 -37.07 -3.78
CA GLY A 132 -6.82 -37.14 -3.16
C GLY A 132 -6.32 -38.58 -3.17
N TYR A 133 -5.06 -38.72 -3.54
CA TYR A 133 -4.26 -39.91 -3.76
C TYR A 133 -4.11 -40.84 -2.52
N ILE A 134 -5.17 -41.07 -1.74
CA ILE A 134 -5.17 -41.82 -0.47
C ILE A 134 -5.85 -43.18 -0.66
N GLY A 135 -5.42 -43.95 -1.68
CA GLY A 135 -5.99 -45.29 -1.88
C GLY A 135 -5.61 -46.04 -3.15
N SER A 136 -4.55 -45.67 -3.86
CA SER A 136 -3.98 -46.52 -4.91
C SER A 136 -2.62 -47.05 -4.44
N GLU A 137 -2.63 -47.84 -3.38
CA GLU A 137 -1.50 -48.70 -3.07
C GLU A 137 -1.96 -50.16 -3.11
N GLY A 138 -1.60 -50.80 -4.21
CA GLY A 138 -1.34 -52.24 -4.33
C GLY A 138 -2.47 -53.21 -4.01
N LYS A 139 -3.23 -53.59 -5.04
CA LYS A 139 -3.22 -54.93 -5.67
C LYS A 139 -4.34 -55.06 -6.69
#